data_AF-A0A836W7T6-F1
#
_entry.id   AF-A0A836W7T6-F1
#
_cell.length_a   1.000
_cell.length_b   1.000
_cell.length_c   1.000
_cell.angle_alpha   90.00
_cell.angle_beta   90.00
_cell.angle_gamma   90.00
#
_symmetry.space_group_name_H-M   'P 1'
#
loop_
_entity.id
_entity.type
_entity.pdbx_description
1 polymer ?
#
loop_
_entity_poly.entity_id
_entity_poly.type
_entity_poly.pdbx_seq_one_letter_code
_entity_poly.pdbx_strand_id
1 'polypeptide(L)'
;MTTQSIDNETLPPIIGLEVVGRGIRLRPHQPYELKKVLFKRALSGRTFHAIETGATYSVPDGYEVNESPPMPANQAIGQIIIEESWEYFDKRLSIDANVAASHSVFSIDINAGQAEQLRSEEESFYAMRTSFIPFWTLYLPDVMAFFDQTVFNINIPTPFDHENRTEYERFFERYGTHYIKRAWIGGKAMLTFTIAKSTQMSKQDIRQSIQCQLRGAGER
;
A
#
# COMPACT_ATOMS: atom_id res chain seq x y z
N MET A 1 -1.50 -47.16 -18.18
CA MET A 1 -2.05 -45.87 -17.71
C MET A 1 -0.95 -45.19 -16.93
N THR A 2 -0.26 -44.28 -17.59
CA THR A 2 0.97 -43.66 -17.09
C THR A 2 0.61 -42.23 -16.75
N THR A 3 0.21 -41.98 -15.51
CA THR A 3 -0.07 -40.62 -15.06
C THR A 3 1.24 -40.01 -14.58
N GLN A 4 1.60 -38.94 -15.26
CA GLN A 4 2.85 -38.21 -15.19
C GLN A 4 3.16 -37.74 -13.76
N SER A 5 4.43 -37.84 -13.41
CA SER A 5 5.06 -37.16 -12.29
C SER A 5 4.84 -35.65 -12.45
N ILE A 6 4.07 -35.05 -11.53
CA ILE A 6 4.08 -33.59 -11.39
C ILE A 6 5.42 -33.26 -10.76
N ASP A 7 6.29 -32.68 -11.58
CA ASP A 7 7.60 -32.20 -11.20
C ASP A 7 7.51 -31.30 -9.96
N ASN A 8 8.52 -31.40 -9.09
CA ASN A 8 8.75 -30.55 -7.93
C ASN A 8 9.05 -29.09 -8.36
N GLU A 9 8.12 -28.42 -9.03
CA GLU A 9 8.16 -26.99 -9.24
C GLU A 9 7.68 -26.31 -7.95
N THR A 10 8.62 -25.73 -7.21
CA THR A 10 8.30 -24.83 -6.10
C THR A 10 7.38 -23.72 -6.60
N LEU A 11 6.12 -23.76 -6.18
CA LEU A 11 5.11 -22.75 -6.51
C LEU A 11 5.60 -21.33 -6.15
N PRO A 12 5.27 -20.31 -6.96
CA PRO A 12 5.66 -18.93 -6.68
C PRO A 12 5.10 -18.47 -5.32
N PRO A 13 5.81 -17.58 -4.59
CA PRO A 13 5.26 -16.99 -3.38
C PRO A 13 4.00 -16.17 -3.69
N ILE A 14 3.04 -16.16 -2.77
CA ILE A 14 1.83 -15.34 -2.91
C ILE A 14 2.16 -13.86 -3.04
N ILE A 15 1.48 -13.19 -3.97
CA ILE A 15 1.59 -11.75 -4.16
C ILE A 15 1.08 -11.04 -2.89
N GLY A 16 1.81 -10.01 -2.46
CA GLY A 16 1.65 -9.34 -1.17
C GLY A 16 2.70 -9.79 -0.16
N LEU A 17 3.32 -10.96 -0.33
CA LEU A 17 4.38 -11.43 0.57
C LEU A 17 5.62 -10.55 0.47
N GLU A 18 5.82 -9.83 -0.63
CA GLU A 18 6.88 -8.85 -0.78
C GLU A 18 6.72 -7.65 0.17
N VAL A 19 5.51 -7.34 0.66
CA VAL A 19 5.25 -6.22 1.58
C VAL A 19 4.83 -6.65 2.98
N VAL A 20 3.95 -7.64 3.11
CA VAL A 20 3.40 -8.04 4.41
C VAL A 20 4.50 -8.62 5.31
N GLY A 21 4.51 -8.17 6.55
CA GLY A 21 5.52 -8.52 7.53
C GLY A 21 6.86 -7.81 7.37
N ARG A 22 6.98 -6.83 6.46
CA ARG A 22 8.12 -5.91 6.45
C ARG A 22 7.92 -4.76 7.41
N GLY A 23 9.04 -4.26 7.92
CA GLY A 23 9.10 -2.94 8.52
C GLY A 23 8.84 -1.86 7.49
N ILE A 24 8.30 -0.73 7.93
CA ILE A 24 8.07 0.45 7.12
C ILE A 24 8.49 1.69 7.90
N ARG A 25 9.22 2.58 7.24
CA ARG A 25 9.54 3.88 7.79
C ARG A 25 8.61 4.92 7.19
N LEU A 26 7.79 5.49 8.06
CA LEU A 26 6.93 6.61 7.74
C LEU A 26 7.57 7.88 8.28
N ARG A 27 7.73 8.87 7.40
CA ARG A 27 8.19 10.21 7.74
C ARG A 27 7.24 11.21 7.09
N PRO A 28 6.90 12.32 7.76
CA PRO A 28 6.06 13.35 7.16
C PRO A 28 6.67 13.85 5.84
N HIS A 29 5.84 14.01 4.80
CA HIS A 29 6.24 14.57 3.50
C HIS A 29 7.38 13.82 2.79
N GLN A 30 7.61 12.56 3.14
CA GLN A 30 8.61 11.71 2.49
C GLN A 30 7.97 10.40 2.05
N PRO A 31 8.38 9.86 0.89
CA PRO A 31 7.99 8.52 0.48
C PRO A 31 8.28 7.52 1.59
N TYR A 32 7.36 6.57 1.78
CA TYR A 32 7.59 5.49 2.72
C TYR A 32 8.77 4.63 2.25
N GLU A 33 9.51 4.11 3.22
CA GLU A 33 10.64 3.21 2.93
C GLU A 33 10.33 1.82 3.46
N LEU A 34 10.28 0.82 2.58
CA LEU A 34 10.17 -0.58 2.98
C LEU A 34 11.49 -1.06 3.56
N LYS A 35 11.43 -1.60 4.78
CA LYS A 35 12.57 -2.14 5.51
C LYS A 35 12.60 -3.66 5.42
N LYS A 36 13.41 -4.29 6.26
CA LYS A 36 13.59 -5.73 6.28
C LYS A 36 12.31 -6.46 6.69
N VAL A 37 12.24 -7.73 6.30
CA VAL A 37 11.22 -8.67 6.78
C VAL A 37 11.43 -8.89 8.28
N LEU A 38 10.37 -8.75 9.07
CA LEU A 38 10.42 -8.84 10.54
C LEU A 38 9.85 -10.17 11.08
N PHE A 39 9.13 -10.93 10.27
CA PHE A 39 8.43 -12.15 10.68
C PHE A 39 8.92 -13.36 9.92
N LYS A 40 8.89 -14.53 10.57
CA LYS A 40 9.28 -15.80 9.96
C LYS A 40 8.40 -16.12 8.76
N ARG A 41 8.99 -16.73 7.73
CA ARG A 41 8.31 -17.20 6.53
C ARG A 41 8.68 -18.67 6.32
N ALA A 42 8.11 -19.54 7.14
CA ALA A 42 8.32 -20.97 7.00
C ALA A 42 7.43 -21.50 5.87
N LEU A 43 8.02 -22.29 4.97
CA LEU A 43 7.27 -22.99 3.92
C LEU A 43 6.58 -24.21 4.55
N SER A 44 5.25 -24.25 4.48
CA SER A 44 4.44 -25.36 5.00
C SER A 44 3.72 -26.16 3.93
N GLY A 45 3.95 -25.84 2.66
CA GLY A 45 3.22 -26.43 1.54
C GLY A 45 1.76 -25.96 1.44
N ARG A 46 1.32 -24.98 2.24
CA ARG A 46 0.03 -24.31 2.06
C ARG A 46 0.01 -23.58 0.72
N THR A 47 -1.07 -23.79 -0.03
CA THR A 47 -1.27 -23.18 -1.35
C THR A 47 -2.54 -22.36 -1.38
N PHE A 48 -2.53 -21.30 -2.18
CA PHE A 48 -3.66 -20.44 -2.47
C PHE A 48 -3.90 -20.40 -3.97
N HIS A 49 -5.11 -20.72 -4.42
CA HIS A 49 -5.49 -20.64 -5.82
C HIS A 49 -6.27 -19.35 -6.07
N ALA A 50 -5.69 -18.44 -6.85
CA ALA A 50 -6.32 -17.15 -7.13
C ALA A 50 -7.27 -17.28 -8.32
N ILE A 51 -8.56 -17.05 -8.09
CA ILE A 51 -9.63 -17.19 -9.10
C ILE A 51 -9.41 -16.18 -10.25
N GLU A 52 -8.93 -14.97 -9.94
CA GLU A 52 -8.78 -13.87 -10.90
C GLU A 52 -7.63 -14.09 -11.88
N THR A 53 -6.59 -14.82 -11.47
CA THR A 53 -5.39 -15.06 -12.29
C THR A 53 -5.28 -16.51 -12.78
N GLY A 54 -6.06 -17.44 -12.20
CA GLY A 54 -5.95 -18.88 -12.44
C GLY A 54 -4.65 -19.50 -11.92
N ALA A 55 -3.80 -18.72 -11.24
CA ALA A 55 -2.51 -19.16 -10.74
C ALA A 55 -2.60 -19.68 -9.30
N THR A 56 -1.71 -20.61 -8.97
CA THR A 56 -1.57 -21.15 -7.61
C THR A 56 -0.27 -20.66 -6.99
N TYR A 57 -0.37 -20.15 -5.77
CA TYR A 57 0.73 -19.57 -5.02
C TYR A 57 1.00 -20.34 -3.73
N SER A 58 2.24 -20.28 -3.25
CA SER A 58 2.62 -20.75 -1.91
C SER A 58 2.36 -19.67 -0.86
N VAL A 59 1.79 -20.06 0.28
CA VAL A 59 1.52 -19.17 1.42
C VAL A 59 2.35 -19.65 2.62
N PRO A 60 3.22 -18.81 3.20
CA PRO A 60 3.98 -19.20 4.38
C PRO A 60 3.12 -19.38 5.62
N ASP A 61 3.60 -20.16 6.57
CA ASP A 61 2.95 -20.29 7.88
C ASP A 61 2.85 -18.96 8.60
N GLY A 62 1.72 -18.78 9.29
CA GLY A 62 1.38 -17.56 10.03
C GLY A 62 0.83 -16.43 9.16
N TYR A 63 0.73 -16.62 7.85
CA TYR A 63 0.04 -15.70 6.96
C TYR A 63 -1.32 -16.28 6.58
N GLU A 64 -2.33 -15.42 6.52
CA GLU A 64 -3.68 -15.78 6.10
C GLU A 64 -4.11 -14.96 4.90
N VAL A 65 -4.92 -15.59 4.05
CA VAL A 65 -5.46 -15.01 2.83
C VAL A 65 -6.97 -14.91 2.96
N ASN A 66 -7.53 -13.76 2.59
CA ASN A 66 -8.98 -13.58 2.51
C ASN A 66 -9.36 -13.04 1.12
N GLU A 67 -10.11 -13.85 0.38
CA GLU A 67 -10.64 -13.61 -0.98
C GLU A 67 -11.86 -12.68 -1.00
N SER A 68 -12.57 -12.53 0.13
CA SER A 68 -13.71 -11.63 0.27
C SER A 68 -13.38 -10.56 1.31
N PRO A 69 -12.41 -9.68 1.04
CA PRO A 69 -12.01 -8.70 2.01
C PRO A 69 -13.16 -7.71 2.24
N PRO A 70 -13.60 -7.47 3.49
CA PRO A 70 -14.37 -6.28 3.77
C PRO A 70 -13.42 -5.08 3.57
N MET A 71 -13.37 -4.54 2.36
CA MET A 71 -12.78 -3.22 2.16
C MET A 71 -13.61 -2.23 2.98
N PRO A 72 -13.00 -1.41 3.85
CA PRO A 72 -13.70 -0.29 4.44
C PRO A 72 -14.38 0.53 3.34
N ALA A 73 -15.67 0.86 3.50
CA ALA A 73 -16.48 1.49 2.45
C ALA A 73 -15.88 2.81 1.90
N ASN A 74 -14.99 3.46 2.66
CA ASN A 74 -14.27 4.67 2.27
C ASN A 74 -13.01 4.44 1.41
N GLN A 75 -12.51 3.20 1.33
CA GLN A 75 -11.33 2.82 0.55
C GLN A 75 -11.68 1.96 -0.69
N ALA A 76 -12.87 1.37 -0.69
CA ALA A 76 -13.29 0.37 -1.67
C ALA A 76 -13.40 0.92 -3.09
N ILE A 77 -14.04 2.07 -3.32
CA ILE A 77 -14.34 2.55 -4.67
C ILE A 77 -14.44 4.09 -4.68
N GLY A 78 -13.60 4.76 -5.46
CA GLY A 78 -13.81 6.15 -5.88
C GLY A 78 -13.56 7.21 -4.80
N GLN A 79 -12.54 7.04 -3.96
CA GLN A 79 -12.15 8.08 -3.00
C GLN A 79 -11.70 9.32 -3.80
N ILE A 80 -12.38 10.44 -3.60
CA ILE A 80 -12.06 11.73 -4.21
C ILE A 80 -11.55 12.67 -3.11
N ILE A 81 -10.26 12.97 -3.16
CA ILE A 81 -9.60 14.01 -2.36
C ILE A 81 -9.60 15.29 -3.21
N ILE A 82 -10.02 16.42 -2.62
CA ILE A 82 -9.98 17.74 -3.27
C ILE A 82 -9.48 18.72 -2.22
N GLU A 83 -8.35 19.37 -2.49
CA GLU A 83 -7.75 20.38 -1.62
C GLU A 83 -7.44 21.66 -2.38
N GLU A 84 -7.45 22.78 -1.65
CA GLU A 84 -7.26 24.14 -2.20
C GLU A 84 -5.80 24.59 -2.21
N SER A 85 -4.93 23.81 -1.60
CA SER A 85 -3.49 24.04 -1.57
C SER A 85 -2.76 22.71 -1.71
N TRP A 86 -1.57 22.78 -2.30
CA TRP A 86 -0.69 21.63 -2.43
C TRP A 86 -0.29 21.07 -1.07
N GLU A 87 -0.07 21.94 -0.07
CA GLU A 87 0.33 21.54 1.28
C GLU A 87 -0.75 20.69 1.97
N TYR A 88 -2.02 21.08 1.84
CA TYR A 88 -3.13 20.29 2.37
C TYR A 88 -3.32 18.99 1.60
N PHE A 89 -3.14 19.02 0.28
CA PHE A 89 -3.21 17.86 -0.60
C PHE A 89 -2.14 16.82 -0.22
N ASP A 90 -0.87 17.23 -0.18
CA ASP A 90 0.28 16.40 0.16
C ASP A 90 0.20 15.85 1.59
N LYS A 91 -0.23 16.68 2.56
CA LYS A 91 -0.47 16.22 3.94
C LYS A 91 -1.52 15.12 4.00
N ARG A 92 -2.61 15.24 3.23
CA ARG A 92 -3.68 14.23 3.23
C ARG A 92 -3.26 12.93 2.57
N LEU A 93 -2.48 13.01 1.48
CA LEU A 93 -1.86 11.83 0.85
C LEU A 93 -0.85 11.13 1.78
N SER A 94 -0.06 11.90 2.53
CA SER A 94 0.93 11.36 3.47
C SER A 94 0.29 10.62 4.65
N ILE A 95 -0.92 11.03 5.07
CA ILE A 95 -1.68 10.37 6.16
C ILE A 95 -2.33 9.07 5.65
N ASP A 96 -2.83 9.07 4.40
CA ASP A 96 -3.39 7.89 3.74
C ASP A 96 -2.28 7.00 3.14
N ALA A 97 -1.38 6.50 4.01
CA ALA A 97 -0.28 5.60 3.65
C ALA A 97 -0.79 4.24 3.13
N ASN A 98 -1.32 4.24 1.92
CA ASN A 98 -1.80 3.06 1.22
C ASN A 98 -0.62 2.44 0.46
N VAL A 99 -0.01 1.42 1.07
CA VAL A 99 1.01 0.60 0.39
C VAL A 99 0.29 -0.27 -0.65
N ALA A 100 0.43 0.09 -1.92
CA ALA A 100 0.01 -0.75 -3.04
C ALA A 100 1.28 -1.34 -3.67
N ALA A 101 1.45 -2.65 -3.54
CA ALA A 101 2.47 -3.37 -4.29
C ALA A 101 1.77 -4.07 -5.46
N SER A 102 2.19 -3.78 -6.69
CA SER A 102 1.70 -4.47 -7.88
C SER A 102 2.85 -5.15 -8.61
N HIS A 103 2.64 -6.39 -9.03
CA HIS A 103 3.59 -7.17 -9.84
C HIS A 103 3.44 -6.89 -11.36
N SER A 104 2.61 -5.92 -11.76
CA SER A 104 2.31 -5.61 -13.17
C SER A 104 2.25 -4.10 -13.43
N VAL A 105 2.38 -3.71 -14.70
CA VAL A 105 2.77 -2.42 -15.33
C VAL A 105 1.90 -1.19 -14.97
N PHE A 106 0.99 -1.26 -13.99
CA PHE A 106 0.01 -0.19 -13.73
C PHE A 106 0.16 0.56 -12.39
N SER A 107 1.21 0.30 -11.58
CA SER A 107 1.52 1.20 -10.46
C SER A 107 2.23 2.46 -10.97
N ILE A 108 1.46 3.43 -11.47
CA ILE A 108 1.96 4.79 -11.66
C ILE A 108 2.02 5.42 -10.26
N ASP A 109 3.13 5.22 -9.55
CA ASP A 109 3.45 5.99 -8.36
C ASP A 109 3.83 7.41 -8.80
N ILE A 110 2.83 8.29 -8.83
CA ILE A 110 2.97 9.72 -9.12
C ILE A 110 3.58 10.40 -7.87
N ASN A 111 4.88 10.26 -7.62
CA ASN A 111 5.44 10.79 -6.35
C ASN A 111 6.67 11.70 -6.44
N ALA A 112 7.20 12.02 -7.63
CA ALA A 112 8.28 13.02 -7.70
C ALA A 112 8.22 13.92 -8.93
N GLY A 113 8.23 13.36 -10.15
CA GLY A 113 8.35 14.15 -11.38
C GLY A 113 7.12 14.98 -11.75
N GLN A 114 5.90 14.50 -11.48
CA GLN A 114 4.68 15.28 -11.72
C GLN A 114 4.37 16.24 -10.56
N ALA A 115 4.79 15.95 -9.33
CA ALA A 115 4.56 16.81 -8.18
C ALA A 115 5.23 18.19 -8.32
N GLU A 116 6.44 18.25 -8.89
CA GLU A 116 7.12 19.51 -9.18
C GLU A 116 6.37 20.38 -10.20
N GLN A 117 5.75 19.75 -11.20
CA GLN A 117 4.95 20.45 -12.22
C GLN A 117 3.57 20.89 -11.68
N LEU A 118 3.01 20.15 -10.71
CA LEU A 118 1.77 20.52 -10.02
C LEU A 118 1.98 21.71 -9.06
N ARG A 119 3.17 21.81 -8.44
CA ARG A 119 3.51 22.83 -7.43
C ARG A 119 3.55 24.28 -7.97
N SER A 120 3.56 24.51 -9.28
CA SER A 120 3.75 25.84 -9.86
C SER A 120 2.48 26.71 -9.95
N GLU A 121 1.30 26.21 -9.58
CA GLU A 121 0.03 26.93 -9.73
C GLU A 121 -0.60 27.28 -8.35
N GLU A 122 -0.34 28.49 -7.86
CA GLU A 122 -0.88 28.99 -6.56
C GLU A 122 -2.42 29.16 -6.57
N GLU A 123 -3.04 29.27 -7.74
CA GLU A 123 -4.48 29.47 -7.92
C GLU A 123 -5.21 28.23 -8.44
N SER A 124 -4.85 27.04 -7.98
CA SER A 124 -5.47 25.77 -8.42
C SER A 124 -6.00 24.92 -7.26
N PHE A 125 -7.09 24.20 -7.51
CA PHE A 125 -7.51 23.05 -6.71
C PHE A 125 -6.73 21.80 -7.15
N TYR A 126 -6.34 20.99 -6.18
CA TYR A 126 -5.69 19.71 -6.40
C TYR A 126 -6.68 18.60 -6.07
N ALA A 127 -7.01 17.78 -7.05
CA ALA A 127 -7.93 16.67 -6.87
C ALA A 127 -7.28 15.33 -7.22
N MET A 128 -7.55 14.30 -6.41
CA MET A 128 -7.15 12.93 -6.71
C MET A 128 -8.35 12.01 -6.57
N ARG A 129 -8.55 11.16 -7.55
CA ARG A 129 -9.49 10.04 -7.46
C ARG A 129 -8.75 8.72 -7.48
N THR A 130 -8.99 7.90 -6.47
CA THR A 130 -8.47 6.53 -6.39
C THR A 130 -9.59 5.53 -6.66
N SER A 131 -9.36 4.63 -7.61
CA SER A 131 -10.15 3.43 -7.85
C SER A 131 -9.31 2.22 -7.50
N PHE A 132 -9.85 1.32 -6.69
CA PHE A 132 -9.19 0.08 -6.31
C PHE A 132 -10.16 -1.09 -6.48
N ILE A 133 -9.70 -2.16 -7.12
CA ILE A 133 -10.44 -3.41 -7.26
C ILE A 133 -9.66 -4.46 -6.48
N PRO A 134 -10.10 -4.82 -5.25
CA PRO A 134 -9.44 -5.87 -4.48
C PRO A 134 -9.67 -7.23 -5.12
N PHE A 135 -8.64 -8.07 -5.14
CA PHE A 135 -8.75 -9.50 -5.44
C PHE A 135 -8.68 -10.30 -4.14
N TRP A 136 -7.64 -10.09 -3.32
CA TRP A 136 -7.53 -10.70 -2.00
C TRP A 136 -6.78 -9.81 -1.01
N THR A 137 -6.76 -10.22 0.25
CA THR A 137 -5.88 -9.65 1.26
C THR A 137 -4.94 -10.71 1.79
N LEU A 138 -3.68 -10.32 2.01
CA LEU A 138 -2.70 -11.11 2.75
C LEU A 138 -2.46 -10.42 4.09
N TYR A 139 -2.52 -11.16 5.20
CA TYR A 139 -2.32 -10.57 6.52
C TYR A 139 -1.72 -11.53 7.54
N LEU A 140 -1.16 -10.95 8.60
CA LEU A 140 -0.66 -11.63 9.78
C LEU A 140 -1.73 -11.61 10.90
N PRO A 141 -2.46 -12.71 11.17
CA PRO A 141 -3.46 -12.76 12.24
C PRO A 141 -2.83 -12.61 13.62
N ASP A 142 -1.84 -13.43 13.94
CA ASP A 142 -1.13 -13.46 15.21
C ASP A 142 0.33 -13.05 14.98
N VAL A 143 0.65 -11.84 15.41
CA VAL A 143 1.99 -11.27 15.24
C VAL A 143 2.96 -11.86 16.26
N MET A 144 2.48 -12.24 17.45
CA MET A 144 3.33 -12.68 18.55
C MET A 144 3.79 -14.13 18.38
N ALA A 145 2.96 -14.99 17.79
CA ALA A 145 3.32 -16.38 17.51
C ALA A 145 4.44 -16.53 16.47
N PHE A 146 4.53 -15.60 15.51
CA PHE A 146 5.46 -15.67 14.38
C PHE A 146 6.57 -14.60 14.44
N PHE A 147 6.61 -13.84 15.53
CA PHE A 147 7.67 -12.90 15.80
C PHE A 147 8.95 -13.63 16.19
N ASP A 148 10.05 -13.29 15.52
CA ASP A 148 11.37 -13.82 15.84
C ASP A 148 12.14 -12.80 16.66
N GLN A 149 12.29 -13.05 17.95
CA GLN A 149 13.04 -12.19 18.86
C GLN A 149 14.50 -12.00 18.42
N THR A 150 15.06 -12.92 17.62
CA THR A 150 16.44 -12.81 17.11
C THR A 150 16.58 -11.83 15.94
N VAL A 151 15.47 -11.39 15.33
CA VAL A 151 15.51 -10.45 14.21
C VAL A 151 16.01 -9.07 14.63
N PHE A 152 15.69 -8.64 15.86
CA PHE A 152 16.22 -7.42 16.43
C PHE A 152 17.57 -7.68 17.10
N ASN A 153 18.64 -7.38 16.36
CA ASN A 153 20.01 -7.56 16.82
C ASN A 153 20.59 -6.29 17.49
N ILE A 154 19.72 -5.37 17.90
CA ILE A 154 20.07 -4.11 18.56
C ILE A 154 19.42 -4.13 19.94
N ASN A 155 20.23 -4.08 20.99
CA ASN A 155 19.74 -3.93 22.34
C ASN A 155 19.46 -2.44 22.58
N ILE A 156 18.19 -2.09 22.75
CA ILE A 156 17.78 -0.71 23.02
C ILE A 156 17.65 -0.56 24.54
N PRO A 157 18.40 0.36 25.17
CA PRO A 157 18.30 0.59 26.61
C PRO A 157 16.92 1.12 26.96
N THR A 158 16.28 0.50 27.95
CA THR A 158 14.99 0.93 28.50
C THR A 158 15.14 1.22 30.01
N PRO A 159 14.53 2.29 30.56
CA PRO A 159 13.64 3.26 29.90
C PRO A 159 14.37 4.23 28.97
N PHE A 160 13.61 5.04 28.22
CA PHE A 160 14.17 6.04 27.32
C PHE A 160 15.02 7.06 28.08
N ASP A 161 16.21 7.33 27.54
CA ASP A 161 17.10 8.40 27.96
C ASP A 161 17.60 9.15 26.72
N HIS A 162 17.69 10.47 26.83
CA HIS A 162 18.13 11.35 25.75
C HIS A 162 19.58 11.06 25.32
N GLU A 163 20.44 10.61 26.23
CA GLU A 163 21.82 10.21 25.90
C GLU A 163 21.85 9.02 24.92
N ASN A 164 20.85 8.13 25.00
CA ASN A 164 20.74 6.95 24.16
C ASN A 164 19.93 7.17 22.88
N ARG A 165 19.51 8.41 22.58
CA ARG A 165 18.65 8.75 21.43
C ARG A 165 19.16 8.17 20.11
N THR A 166 20.47 8.18 19.88
CA THR A 166 21.07 7.67 18.64
C THR A 166 20.80 6.17 18.43
N GLU A 167 20.72 5.37 19.50
CA GLU A 167 20.44 3.94 19.36
C GLU A 167 18.98 3.67 18.97
N TYR A 168 18.05 4.47 19.49
CA TYR A 168 16.65 4.46 19.05
C TYR A 168 16.54 4.86 17.57
N GLU A 169 17.25 5.92 17.15
CA GLU A 169 17.25 6.36 15.75
C GLU A 169 17.81 5.28 14.81
N ARG A 170 18.89 4.58 15.21
CA ARG A 170 19.45 3.45 14.45
C ARG A 170 18.50 2.27 14.35
N PHE A 171 17.78 1.97 15.43
CA PHE A 171 16.76 0.93 15.41
C PHE A 171 15.67 1.24 14.37
N PHE A 172 15.11 2.44 14.41
CA PHE A 172 14.08 2.86 13.45
C PHE A 172 14.61 3.01 12.03
N GLU A 173 15.88 3.37 11.84
CA GLU A 173 16.54 3.35 10.54
C GLU A 173 16.60 1.94 9.95
N ARG A 174 16.94 0.94 10.78
CA ARG A 174 17.16 -0.43 10.33
C ARG A 174 15.85 -1.21 10.14
N TYR A 175 14.90 -1.04 11.06
CA TYR A 175 13.70 -1.86 11.13
C TYR A 175 12.42 -1.11 10.75
N GLY A 176 12.46 0.22 10.67
CA GLY A 176 11.28 1.04 10.43
C GLY A 176 10.58 1.42 11.73
N THR A 177 9.65 2.36 11.62
CA THR A 177 8.84 2.84 12.75
C THR A 177 7.59 1.99 12.95
N HIS A 178 7.14 1.31 11.89
CA HIS A 178 5.96 0.46 11.88
C HIS A 178 6.25 -0.83 11.09
N TYR A 179 5.27 -1.71 10.99
CA TYR A 179 5.30 -2.88 10.11
C TYR A 179 3.97 -3.07 9.39
N ILE A 180 4.01 -3.77 8.26
CA ILE A 180 2.82 -4.02 7.44
C ILE A 180 2.14 -5.30 7.92
N LYS A 181 1.03 -5.15 8.65
CA LYS A 181 0.22 -6.29 9.13
C LYS A 181 -0.65 -6.91 8.04
N ARG A 182 -1.17 -6.10 7.12
CA ARG A 182 -2.10 -6.50 6.05
C ARG A 182 -1.80 -5.71 4.79
N ALA A 183 -1.92 -6.36 3.65
CA ALA A 183 -1.96 -5.71 2.34
C ALA A 183 -3.24 -6.15 1.60
N TRP A 184 -3.82 -5.22 0.85
CA TRP A 184 -4.84 -5.51 -0.15
C TRP A 184 -4.15 -5.65 -1.51
N ILE A 185 -4.40 -6.76 -2.18
CA ILE A 185 -3.84 -7.10 -3.48
C ILE A 185 -4.96 -6.93 -4.50
N GLY A 186 -4.65 -6.24 -5.60
CA GLY A 186 -5.66 -5.88 -6.58
C GLY A 186 -5.15 -4.91 -7.62
N GLY A 187 -6.07 -4.38 -8.43
CA GLY A 187 -5.79 -3.29 -9.36
C GLY A 187 -6.02 -1.93 -8.73
N LYS A 188 -5.05 -1.01 -8.82
CA LYS A 188 -5.19 0.39 -8.39
C LYS A 188 -5.04 1.33 -9.58
N ALA A 189 -5.98 2.26 -9.74
CA ALA A 189 -5.90 3.37 -10.69
C ALA A 189 -6.03 4.68 -9.92
N MET A 190 -5.11 5.61 -10.16
CA MET A 190 -5.12 6.96 -9.58
C MET A 190 -5.18 7.99 -10.69
N LEU A 191 -6.12 8.93 -10.58
CA LEU A 191 -6.23 10.08 -11.47
C LEU A 191 -6.03 11.36 -10.66
N THR A 192 -5.03 12.16 -11.04
CA THR A 192 -4.71 13.43 -10.40
C THR A 192 -5.05 14.58 -11.35
N PHE A 193 -5.70 15.61 -10.83
CA PHE A 193 -6.16 16.78 -11.58
C PHE A 193 -5.67 18.06 -10.91
N THR A 194 -5.21 19.01 -11.72
CA THR A 194 -5.06 20.42 -11.35
C THR A 194 -6.19 21.19 -11.99
N ILE A 195 -6.94 21.93 -11.19
CA ILE A 195 -8.12 22.66 -11.65
C ILE A 195 -7.94 24.11 -11.25
N ALA A 196 -7.72 24.99 -12.24
CA ALA A 196 -7.61 26.42 -12.01
C ALA A 196 -8.86 26.95 -11.27
N LYS A 197 -8.64 27.73 -10.21
CA LYS A 197 -9.70 28.39 -9.45
C LYS A 197 -10.36 29.43 -10.36
N SER A 198 -11.66 29.28 -10.57
CA SER A 198 -12.50 30.33 -11.16
C SER A 198 -13.49 30.82 -10.10
N THR A 199 -13.93 32.07 -10.22
CA THR A 199 -14.75 32.78 -9.23
C THR A 199 -16.10 32.13 -8.89
N GLN A 200 -16.50 31.06 -9.59
CA GLN A 200 -17.78 30.37 -9.39
C GLN A 200 -17.67 28.86 -9.13
N MET A 201 -16.46 28.28 -9.07
CA MET A 201 -16.31 26.82 -8.96
C MET A 201 -16.10 26.38 -7.50
N SER A 202 -17.04 25.62 -6.94
CA SER A 202 -16.92 25.06 -5.59
C SER A 202 -16.30 23.66 -5.58
N LYS A 203 -15.81 23.18 -4.42
CA LYS A 203 -15.35 21.78 -4.24
C LYS A 203 -16.43 20.76 -4.62
N GLN A 204 -17.71 21.11 -4.44
CA GLN A 204 -18.81 20.21 -4.78
C GLN A 204 -18.97 20.09 -6.30
N ASP A 205 -18.84 21.20 -7.03
CA ASP A 205 -18.90 21.20 -8.50
C ASP A 205 -17.76 20.40 -9.11
N ILE A 206 -16.55 20.52 -8.54
CA ILE A 206 -15.38 19.71 -8.91
C ILE A 206 -15.66 18.22 -8.68
N ARG A 207 -16.19 17.86 -7.51
CA ARG A 207 -16.53 16.46 -7.19
C ARG A 207 -17.55 15.89 -8.18
N GLN A 208 -18.59 16.64 -8.52
CA GLN A 208 -19.60 16.22 -9.49
C GLN A 208 -19.00 16.06 -10.89
N SER A 209 -18.16 17.01 -11.33
CA SER A 209 -17.47 16.93 -12.62
C SER A 209 -16.60 15.67 -12.76
N ILE A 210 -15.79 15.38 -11.74
CA ILE A 210 -14.94 14.17 -11.71
C ILE A 210 -15.78 12.89 -11.75
N GLN A 211 -16.93 12.87 -11.07
CA GLN A 211 -17.85 11.73 -11.11
C GLN A 211 -18.49 11.55 -12.50
N CYS A 212 -18.87 12.64 -13.17
CA CYS A 212 -19.49 12.62 -14.50
C CYS A 212 -18.52 12.21 -15.61
N GLN A 213 -17.28 12.71 -15.62
CA GLN A 213 -16.26 12.37 -16.63
C GLN A 213 -16.05 10.85 -16.76
N LEU A 214 -16.22 10.11 -15.67
CA LEU A 214 -15.99 8.68 -15.65
C LEU A 214 -17.22 7.84 -16.01
N ARG A 215 -18.44 8.36 -15.84
CA ARG A 215 -19.62 7.71 -16.43
C ARG A 215 -19.51 7.67 -17.95
N GLY A 216 -19.04 8.75 -18.58
CA GLY A 216 -18.84 8.81 -20.03
C GLY A 216 -17.68 7.96 -20.56
N ALA A 217 -16.70 7.61 -19.72
CA ALA A 217 -15.57 6.76 -20.11
C ALA A 217 -15.88 5.25 -20.03
N GLY A 218 -16.98 4.86 -19.37
CA GLY A 218 -17.42 3.45 -19.23
C GLY A 218 -18.49 3.00 -20.24
N GLU A 219 -18.94 3.89 -21.14
CA GLU A 219 -19.99 3.63 -22.14
C GLU A 219 -19.44 3.51 -23.58
N ARG A 220 -18.19 3.09 -23.77
CA ARG A 220 -17.62 2.77 -25.09
C ARG A 220 -17.05 1.37 -25.14
#